data_AF-A0A4Z1F8G4-F1
#
_entry.id   AF-A0A4Z1F8G4-F1
#
_cell.length_a   1.000
_cell.length_b   1.000
_cell.length_c   1.000
_cell.angle_alpha   90.00
_cell.angle_beta   90.00
_cell.angle_gamma   90.00
#
_symmetry.space_group_name_H-M   'P 1'
#
loop_
_entity.id
_entity.type
_entity.pdbx_description
1 polymer ?
#
loop_
_entity_poly.entity_id
_entity_poly.type
_entity_poly.pdbx_seq_one_letter_code
_entity_poly.pdbx_strand_id
1 'polypeptide(L)'
;MEEFAKAGIVQDVIEAGDVVSDGCAWRNSKGDVLASINPPPDDKSFAAVLSQPELGAILLKRLLETGNAEVRFNESLTRLEQNDDAVIYWTVGKASAEEVANQCQYLVGADGGRSKVRRAVGIELEGFTFDNLQFVAVNFQYPVSELGWKKANFIVDPVDWGVVVKRGKGTKWRFATGFHNAENLAVLDEATIQALKDRLSHLLPGNTSQIQYEGMAPYLVHHRCASRFQEKRVLLAGDAAHLKNPVGGLGLTTGLLDAAHLAKALKQVLNGGFDKNVLATYAETRRRVFLEKTNPITLANIRRLNSDDPEIAKQREEEFAHINNPKDFVNTIRIGLPDFALTSTSDRIFDTQSEVTWFISVSKIPEWTDEKFVHEYKTVHADMTRPKGDQVTPIKRYIQLSNSPSTIEGTERPSWNYVTCITWPSLFIVHAGFSNPGYKATAGAHIFCRLNQEGSLAQQVVKYSKENPSEKSDAGAT
;
A
#
# COMPACT_ATOMS: atom_id res chain seq x y z
N MET A 1 -6.42 7.46 -1.62
CA MET A 1 -7.54 8.12 -2.35
C MET A 1 -8.43 7.10 -3.03
N GLU A 2 -7.91 6.17 -3.82
CA GLU A 2 -8.71 5.12 -4.47
C GLU A 2 -9.60 4.32 -3.51
N GLU A 3 -9.07 3.82 -2.38
CA GLU A 3 -9.89 3.07 -1.41
C GLU A 3 -10.99 3.93 -0.77
N PHE A 4 -10.75 5.23 -0.59
CA PHE A 4 -11.80 6.14 -0.15
C PHE A 4 -12.87 6.34 -1.23
N ALA A 5 -12.51 6.28 -2.51
CA ALA A 5 -13.47 6.34 -3.61
C ALA A 5 -14.34 5.08 -3.64
N LYS A 6 -13.73 3.90 -3.45
CA LYS A 6 -14.46 2.62 -3.33
C LYS A 6 -15.41 2.59 -2.13
N ALA A 7 -15.00 3.20 -1.01
CA ALA A 7 -15.84 3.36 0.17
C ALA A 7 -16.90 4.47 0.02
N GLY A 8 -16.87 5.26 -1.07
CA GLY A 8 -17.82 6.36 -1.30
C GLY A 8 -17.57 7.61 -0.45
N ILE A 9 -16.38 7.76 0.15
CA ILE A 9 -16.05 8.85 1.10
C ILE A 9 -14.97 9.79 0.58
N VAL A 10 -14.47 9.58 -0.65
CA VAL A 10 -13.35 10.36 -1.20
C VAL A 10 -13.65 11.87 -1.23
N GLN A 11 -14.88 12.24 -1.58
CA GLN A 11 -15.28 13.64 -1.64
C GLN A 11 -15.30 14.27 -0.25
N ASP A 12 -15.83 13.57 0.75
CA ASP A 12 -15.82 14.04 2.15
C ASP A 12 -14.39 14.27 2.65
N VAL A 13 -13.46 13.36 2.27
CA VAL A 13 -12.04 13.48 2.62
C VAL A 13 -11.38 14.67 1.91
N ILE A 14 -11.68 14.91 0.63
CA ILE A 14 -11.17 16.06 -0.13
C ILE A 14 -11.71 17.37 0.44
N GLU A 15 -13.00 17.42 0.76
CA GLU A 15 -13.65 18.62 1.28
C GLU A 15 -13.21 18.98 2.69
N ALA A 16 -12.97 17.98 3.55
CA ALA A 16 -12.41 18.22 4.88
C ALA A 16 -10.92 18.56 4.81
N GLY A 17 -10.17 17.89 3.92
CA GLY A 17 -8.73 17.99 3.80
C GLY A 17 -8.25 19.25 3.06
N ASP A 18 -6.94 19.45 3.10
CA ASP A 18 -6.24 20.37 2.20
C ASP A 18 -5.55 19.55 1.10
N VAL A 19 -6.01 19.70 -0.14
CA VAL A 19 -5.51 18.94 -1.29
C VAL A 19 -4.06 19.30 -1.57
N VAL A 20 -3.19 18.30 -1.71
CA VAL A 20 -1.76 18.49 -1.94
C VAL A 20 -1.50 18.76 -3.43
N SER A 21 -1.48 20.04 -3.79
CA SER A 21 -1.22 20.52 -5.15
C SER A 21 0.26 20.80 -5.45
N ASP A 22 1.11 20.77 -4.42
CA ASP A 22 2.52 21.17 -4.45
C ASP A 22 3.48 20.01 -4.18
N GLY A 23 2.98 18.88 -3.66
CA GLY A 23 3.75 17.66 -3.41
C GLY A 23 4.64 17.80 -2.18
N CYS A 24 5.91 17.40 -2.29
CA CYS A 24 6.87 17.46 -1.18
C CYS A 24 8.24 18.01 -1.59
N ALA A 25 9.04 18.38 -0.59
CA ALA A 25 10.43 18.81 -0.77
C ALA A 25 11.34 18.21 0.32
N TRP A 26 12.56 17.85 -0.07
CA TRP A 26 13.68 17.64 0.84
C TRP A 26 14.48 18.93 0.94
N ARG A 27 14.85 19.31 2.16
CA ARG A 27 15.56 20.56 2.45
C ARG A 27 16.76 20.32 3.35
N ASN A 28 17.79 21.15 3.28
CA ASN A 28 18.84 21.18 4.29
C ASN A 28 18.36 21.93 5.56
N SER A 29 19.20 21.99 6.60
CA SER A 29 18.93 22.74 7.84
C SER A 29 18.80 24.27 7.66
N LYS A 30 19.27 24.82 6.54
CA LYS A 30 19.11 26.24 6.17
C LYS A 30 17.80 26.52 5.44
N GLY A 31 17.02 25.49 5.12
CA GLY A 31 15.76 25.59 4.40
C GLY A 31 15.89 25.54 2.86
N ASP A 32 17.10 25.39 2.31
CA ASP A 32 17.31 25.27 0.86
C ASP A 32 16.76 23.93 0.36
N VAL A 33 16.13 23.92 -0.82
CA VAL A 33 15.59 22.70 -1.43
C VAL A 33 16.72 21.88 -2.04
N LEU A 34 16.88 20.63 -1.56
CA LEU A 34 17.81 19.64 -2.10
C LEU A 34 17.16 18.82 -3.23
N ALA A 35 15.90 18.45 -3.05
CA ALA A 35 15.10 17.74 -4.04
C ALA A 35 13.62 18.04 -3.85
N SER A 36 12.81 17.92 -4.89
CA SER A 36 11.36 18.10 -4.74
C SER A 36 10.54 17.25 -5.69
N ILE A 37 9.38 16.82 -5.21
CA ILE A 37 8.38 16.11 -6.00
C ILE A 37 7.12 16.96 -6.08
N ASN A 38 6.60 17.13 -7.29
CA ASN A 38 5.28 17.72 -7.55
C ASN A 38 4.28 16.60 -7.87
N PRO A 39 2.99 16.78 -7.58
CA PRO A 39 1.98 15.80 -7.99
C PRO A 39 1.92 15.67 -9.52
N PRO A 40 1.38 14.55 -10.05
CA PRO A 40 1.10 14.41 -11.47
C PRO A 40 0.21 15.57 -11.97
N PRO A 41 0.51 16.18 -13.13
CA PRO A 41 -0.23 17.35 -13.62
C PRO A 41 -1.71 17.07 -13.89
N ASP A 42 -2.06 15.81 -14.19
CA ASP A 42 -3.41 15.39 -14.54
C ASP A 42 -4.23 14.86 -13.34
N ASP A 43 -3.63 14.72 -12.15
CA ASP A 43 -4.30 14.18 -10.96
C ASP A 43 -4.44 15.24 -9.86
N LYS A 44 -5.55 15.99 -9.94
CA LYS A 44 -5.90 17.03 -8.96
C LYS A 44 -6.30 16.48 -7.59
N SER A 45 -6.38 15.16 -7.41
CA SER A 45 -6.74 14.51 -6.14
C SER A 45 -5.68 13.53 -5.68
N PHE A 46 -4.43 13.73 -6.12
CA PHE A 46 -3.28 12.88 -5.84
C PHE A 46 -3.11 12.55 -4.34
N ALA A 47 -3.20 13.56 -3.49
CA ALA A 47 -3.19 13.40 -2.04
C ALA A 47 -3.96 14.53 -1.35
N ALA A 48 -4.42 14.29 -0.13
CA ALA A 48 -4.99 15.29 0.77
C ALA A 48 -4.34 15.17 2.14
N VAL A 49 -4.03 16.30 2.78
CA VAL A 49 -3.64 16.33 4.19
C VAL A 49 -4.87 16.60 5.04
N LEU A 50 -5.10 15.74 6.02
CA LEU A 50 -6.24 15.79 6.91
C LEU A 50 -5.80 15.28 8.29
N SER A 51 -6.32 15.85 9.37
CA SER A 51 -5.99 15.32 10.68
C SER A 51 -6.70 13.98 10.93
N GLN A 52 -6.06 13.10 11.70
CA GLN A 52 -6.63 11.79 12.02
C GLN A 52 -7.99 11.86 12.74
N PRO A 53 -8.25 12.82 13.66
CA PRO A 53 -9.58 12.99 14.25
C PRO A 53 -10.67 13.33 13.23
N GLU A 54 -10.37 14.21 12.26
CA GLU A 54 -11.32 14.57 11.21
C GLU A 54 -11.61 13.37 10.29
N LEU A 55 -10.58 12.63 9.90
CA LEU A 55 -10.76 11.38 9.14
C LEU A 55 -11.61 10.37 9.94
N GLY A 56 -11.33 10.21 11.23
CA GLY A 56 -12.08 9.32 12.11
C GLY A 56 -13.56 9.71 12.22
N ALA A 57 -13.87 11.01 12.28
CA ALA A 57 -15.24 11.50 12.29
C ALA A 57 -15.98 11.20 10.98
N ILE A 58 -15.32 11.38 9.83
CA ILE A 58 -15.89 11.03 8.52
C ILE A 58 -16.19 9.53 8.47
N LEU A 59 -15.21 8.69 8.84
CA LEU A 59 -15.36 7.24 8.83
C LEU A 59 -16.49 6.77 9.76
N LEU A 60 -16.54 7.32 10.98
CA LEU A 60 -17.58 6.97 11.96
C LEU A 60 -18.97 7.34 11.45
N LYS A 61 -19.14 8.58 10.95
CA LYS A 61 -20.40 9.04 10.38
C LYS A 61 -20.86 8.10 9.27
N ARG A 62 -19.98 7.81 8.31
CA ARG A 62 -20.27 6.95 7.16
C ARG A 62 -20.56 5.50 7.56
N LEU A 63 -19.85 4.97 8.56
CA LEU A 63 -20.11 3.64 9.11
C LEU A 63 -21.52 3.55 9.72
N LEU A 64 -21.91 4.55 10.53
CA LEU A 64 -23.22 4.57 11.19
C LEU A 64 -24.36 4.75 10.17
N GLU A 65 -24.17 5.55 9.13
CA GLU A 65 -25.13 5.73 8.03
C GLU A 65 -25.46 4.41 7.30
N THR A 66 -24.59 3.40 7.36
CA THR A 66 -24.88 2.09 6.76
C THR A 66 -26.00 1.34 7.46
N GLY A 67 -26.29 1.65 8.73
CA GLY A 67 -27.23 0.89 9.58
C GLY A 67 -26.79 -0.54 9.92
N ASN A 68 -25.59 -0.96 9.49
CA ASN A 68 -25.09 -2.33 9.62
C ASN A 68 -23.97 -2.46 10.66
N ALA A 69 -23.74 -1.44 11.48
CA ALA A 69 -22.66 -1.39 12.44
C ALA A 69 -23.12 -0.84 13.78
N GLU A 70 -22.62 -1.44 14.85
CA GLU A 70 -22.75 -0.96 16.21
C GLU A 70 -21.38 -0.47 16.71
N VAL A 71 -21.34 0.73 17.29
CA VAL A 71 -20.11 1.32 17.82
C VAL A 71 -20.27 1.56 19.32
N ARG A 72 -19.51 0.81 20.12
CA ARG A 72 -19.51 0.90 21.59
C ARG A 72 -18.23 1.56 22.10
N PHE A 73 -18.27 2.88 22.25
CA PHE A 73 -17.16 3.61 22.89
C PHE A 73 -17.10 3.35 24.39
N ASN A 74 -15.92 3.54 24.98
CA ASN A 74 -15.66 3.29 26.41
C ASN A 74 -15.82 1.82 26.83
N GLU A 75 -15.76 0.90 25.89
CA GLU A 75 -15.63 -0.54 26.15
C GLU A 75 -14.21 -1.00 25.86
N SER A 76 -13.66 -1.79 26.77
CA SER A 76 -12.31 -2.35 26.65
C SER A 76 -12.36 -3.87 26.63
N LEU A 77 -11.76 -4.48 25.59
CA LEU A 77 -11.49 -5.91 25.57
C LEU A 77 -10.57 -6.30 26.75
N THR A 78 -10.95 -7.32 27.49
CA THR A 78 -10.14 -7.87 28.59
C THR A 78 -9.47 -9.18 28.17
N ARG A 79 -10.24 -10.12 27.60
CA ARG A 79 -9.78 -11.43 27.13
C ARG A 79 -10.65 -11.95 25.99
N LEU A 80 -10.15 -12.97 25.30
CA LEU A 80 -10.88 -13.70 24.27
C LEU A 80 -10.48 -15.17 24.27
N GLU A 81 -11.38 -16.00 23.76
CA GLU A 81 -11.21 -17.43 23.49
C GLU A 81 -11.82 -17.74 22.13
N GLN A 82 -11.40 -18.84 21.49
CA GLN A 82 -11.95 -19.23 20.20
C GLN A 82 -12.06 -20.74 20.06
N ASN A 83 -13.09 -21.17 19.36
CA ASN A 83 -13.31 -22.55 18.94
C ASN A 83 -13.46 -22.61 17.41
N ASP A 84 -13.88 -23.76 16.89
CA ASP A 84 -13.97 -23.98 15.45
C ASP A 84 -15.09 -23.16 14.78
N ASP A 85 -16.03 -22.61 15.56
CA ASP A 85 -17.23 -21.91 15.08
C ASP A 85 -17.24 -20.41 15.37
N ALA A 86 -16.63 -19.97 16.48
CA ALA A 86 -16.73 -18.60 16.95
C ALA A 86 -15.53 -18.14 17.78
N VAL A 87 -15.45 -16.82 17.95
CA VAL A 87 -14.65 -16.14 18.96
C VAL A 87 -15.58 -15.66 20.05
N ILE A 88 -15.27 -15.99 21.30
CA ILE A 88 -15.93 -15.50 22.50
C ILE A 88 -15.02 -14.45 23.11
N TYR A 89 -15.54 -13.26 23.39
CA TYR A 89 -14.74 -12.15 23.88
C TYR A 89 -15.45 -11.42 25.01
N TRP A 90 -14.65 -10.92 25.95
CA TRP A 90 -15.14 -10.22 27.13
C TRP A 90 -14.74 -8.76 27.09
N THR A 91 -15.73 -7.89 27.33
CA THR A 91 -15.52 -6.45 27.44
C THR A 91 -15.89 -5.94 28.82
N VAL A 92 -15.21 -4.90 29.26
CA VAL A 92 -15.58 -4.12 30.45
C VAL A 92 -15.89 -2.70 30.03
N GLY A 93 -17.02 -2.17 30.50
CA GLY A 93 -17.43 -0.80 30.24
C GLY A 93 -16.81 0.17 31.26
N LYS A 94 -16.60 1.44 30.89
CA LYS A 94 -16.12 2.44 31.86
C LYS A 94 -17.08 2.64 33.06
N ALA A 95 -18.37 2.40 32.87
CA ALA A 95 -19.41 2.60 33.89
C ALA A 95 -19.65 1.38 34.79
N SER A 96 -19.11 0.21 34.44
CA SER A 96 -19.27 -1.03 35.22
C SER A 96 -18.01 -1.87 35.11
N ALA A 97 -17.49 -2.31 36.26
CA ALA A 97 -16.35 -3.23 36.31
C ALA A 97 -16.72 -4.68 35.95
N GLU A 98 -17.99 -4.95 35.64
CA GLU A 98 -18.47 -6.27 35.24
C GLU A 98 -18.01 -6.61 33.81
N GLU A 99 -17.46 -7.83 33.64
CA GLU A 99 -17.15 -8.35 32.30
C GLU A 99 -18.42 -8.86 31.61
N VAL A 100 -18.66 -8.38 30.40
CA VAL A 100 -19.75 -8.84 29.54
C VAL A 100 -19.20 -9.79 28.48
N ALA A 101 -19.76 -11.00 28.42
CA ALA A 101 -19.44 -11.98 27.39
C ALA A 101 -20.17 -11.68 26.08
N ASN A 102 -19.45 -11.71 24.96
CA ASN A 102 -19.97 -11.50 23.62
C ASN A 102 -19.42 -12.58 22.68
N GLN A 103 -20.05 -12.74 21.52
CA GLN A 103 -19.66 -13.76 20.52
C GLN A 103 -19.70 -13.19 19.10
N CYS A 104 -18.74 -13.59 18.28
CA CYS A 104 -18.71 -13.31 16.84
C CYS A 104 -18.09 -14.46 16.04
N GLN A 105 -18.29 -14.49 14.72
CA GLN A 105 -17.67 -15.51 13.86
C GLN A 105 -16.17 -15.25 13.62
N TYR A 106 -15.78 -13.98 13.55
CA TYR A 106 -14.41 -13.52 13.35
C TYR A 106 -14.18 -12.26 14.19
N LEU A 107 -12.94 -12.10 14.69
CA LEU A 107 -12.51 -10.93 15.45
C LEU A 107 -11.31 -10.29 14.77
N VAL A 108 -11.36 -8.98 14.56
CA VAL A 108 -10.26 -8.21 13.94
C VAL A 108 -9.60 -7.33 15.00
N GLY A 109 -8.33 -7.59 15.28
CA GLY A 109 -7.46 -6.73 16.06
C GLY A 109 -7.02 -5.52 15.24
N ALA A 110 -7.66 -4.39 15.48
CA ALA A 110 -7.27 -3.06 14.98
C ALA A 110 -7.01 -2.08 16.14
N ASP A 111 -6.54 -2.61 17.27
CA ASP A 111 -6.44 -1.97 18.59
C ASP A 111 -5.06 -1.35 18.89
N GLY A 112 -4.29 -1.03 17.84
CA GLY A 112 -3.03 -0.29 17.93
C GLY A 112 -1.81 -1.13 18.36
N GLY A 113 -0.65 -0.48 18.49
CA GLY A 113 0.64 -1.17 18.71
C GLY A 113 0.72 -2.03 19.97
N ARG A 114 -0.01 -1.65 21.02
CA ARG A 114 -0.13 -2.41 22.28
C ARG A 114 -1.24 -3.46 22.27
N SER A 115 -1.66 -3.88 21.07
CA SER A 115 -2.78 -4.79 20.82
C SER A 115 -2.94 -5.86 21.89
N LYS A 116 -4.10 -5.84 22.55
CA LYS A 116 -4.54 -6.90 23.46
C LYS A 116 -4.98 -8.11 22.66
N VAL A 117 -5.64 -7.90 21.52
CA VAL A 117 -6.07 -8.98 20.62
C VAL A 117 -4.89 -9.84 20.20
N ARG A 118 -3.84 -9.24 19.66
CA ARG A 118 -2.62 -9.94 19.22
C ARG A 118 -1.99 -10.76 20.34
N ARG A 119 -1.87 -10.16 21.54
CA ARG A 119 -1.28 -10.83 22.71
C ARG A 119 -2.14 -11.98 23.21
N ALA A 120 -3.45 -11.84 23.20
CA ALA A 120 -4.38 -12.87 23.67
C ALA A 120 -4.31 -14.15 22.81
N VAL A 121 -3.98 -14.03 21.53
CA VAL A 121 -3.77 -15.19 20.63
C VAL A 121 -2.31 -15.61 20.50
N GLY A 122 -1.40 -15.08 21.31
CA GLY A 122 0.00 -15.50 21.35
C GLY A 122 0.79 -15.18 20.07
N ILE A 123 0.42 -14.12 19.34
CA ILE A 123 1.19 -13.66 18.18
C ILE A 123 2.26 -12.67 18.64
N GLU A 124 3.52 -13.01 18.35
CA GLU A 124 4.68 -12.17 18.68
C GLU A 124 4.90 -11.04 17.66
N LEU A 125 5.55 -9.96 18.10
CA LEU A 125 6.05 -8.89 17.24
C LEU A 125 7.55 -9.06 17.01
N GLU A 126 7.93 -9.40 15.79
CA GLU A 126 9.31 -9.55 15.32
C GLU A 126 9.86 -8.21 14.83
N GLY A 127 11.17 -7.99 14.96
CA GLY A 127 11.85 -6.76 14.53
C GLY A 127 12.51 -6.03 15.69
N PHE A 128 12.64 -4.71 15.59
CA PHE A 128 13.40 -3.91 16.57
C PHE A 128 12.68 -2.63 16.98
N THR A 129 13.15 -2.04 18.07
CA THR A 129 12.86 -0.66 18.47
C THR A 129 14.15 0.13 18.27
N PHE A 130 14.08 1.39 17.83
CA PHE A 130 15.29 2.20 17.78
C PHE A 130 15.77 2.50 19.20
N ASP A 131 16.97 2.03 19.52
CA ASP A 131 17.57 2.25 20.83
C ASP A 131 17.95 3.72 21.00
N ASN A 132 17.70 4.27 22.18
CA ASN A 132 18.01 5.64 22.58
C ASN A 132 17.39 6.74 21.70
N LEU A 133 16.52 6.43 20.74
CA LEU A 133 15.89 7.42 19.85
C LEU A 133 14.48 7.75 20.32
N GLN A 134 14.33 8.90 20.96
CA GLN A 134 13.03 9.47 21.34
C GLN A 134 12.48 10.28 20.17
N PHE A 135 11.40 9.82 19.54
CA PHE A 135 10.69 10.67 18.58
C PHE A 135 9.75 11.62 19.30
N VAL A 136 9.62 12.83 18.76
CA VAL A 136 8.71 13.84 19.28
C VAL A 136 7.88 14.42 18.15
N ALA A 137 6.56 14.44 18.32
CA ALA A 137 5.64 15.14 17.45
C ALA A 137 5.24 16.48 18.09
N VAL A 138 5.70 17.58 17.51
CA VAL A 138 5.35 18.95 17.88
C VAL A 138 4.25 19.45 16.95
N ASN A 139 3.06 19.69 17.48
CA ASN A 139 1.98 20.36 16.77
C ASN A 139 2.09 21.87 17.01
N PHE A 140 2.01 22.67 15.95
CA PHE A 140 2.12 24.12 16.04
C PHE A 140 1.30 24.82 14.96
N GLN A 141 1.09 26.13 15.11
CA GLN A 141 0.52 27.01 14.11
C GLN A 141 1.53 28.03 13.63
N TYR A 142 1.69 28.12 12.31
CA TYR A 142 2.60 29.04 11.63
C TYR A 142 2.27 29.12 10.12
N PRO A 143 2.45 30.28 9.43
CA PRO A 143 2.12 30.43 8.02
C PRO A 143 3.23 29.88 7.09
N VAL A 144 3.63 28.62 7.28
CA VAL A 144 4.73 27.98 6.54
C VAL A 144 4.47 27.97 5.02
N SER A 145 3.22 27.72 4.60
CA SER A 145 2.86 27.70 3.17
C SER A 145 2.95 29.07 2.52
N GLU A 146 2.51 30.11 3.23
CA GLU A 146 2.54 31.50 2.81
C GLU A 146 3.99 32.02 2.70
N LEU A 147 4.91 31.38 3.41
CA LEU A 147 6.36 31.62 3.34
C LEU A 147 7.06 30.78 2.24
N GLY A 148 6.30 30.15 1.34
CA GLY A 148 6.81 29.48 0.15
C GLY A 148 7.25 28.02 0.36
N TRP A 149 6.97 27.43 1.52
CA TRP A 149 7.22 26.02 1.76
C TRP A 149 6.04 25.15 1.31
N LYS A 150 6.34 23.92 0.89
CA LYS A 150 5.31 22.96 0.46
C LYS A 150 4.54 22.41 1.66
N LYS A 151 3.42 21.72 1.42
CA LYS A 151 2.62 21.05 2.48
C LYS A 151 3.36 19.90 3.18
N ALA A 152 4.40 19.34 2.57
CA ALA A 152 5.27 18.34 3.18
C ALA A 152 6.75 18.65 2.92
N ASN A 153 7.52 18.82 3.99
CA ASN A 153 8.96 19.10 3.92
C ASN A 153 9.73 18.11 4.80
N PHE A 154 10.79 17.54 4.23
CA PHE A 154 11.69 16.60 4.88
C PHE A 154 13.04 17.28 5.08
N ILE A 155 13.42 17.54 6.32
CA ILE A 155 14.68 18.20 6.66
C ILE A 155 15.77 17.14 6.75
N VAL A 156 16.82 17.33 5.96
CA VAL A 156 18.00 16.47 5.86
C VAL A 156 19.14 17.16 6.60
N ASP A 157 19.48 16.62 7.76
CA ASP A 157 20.57 17.09 8.61
C ASP A 157 20.89 16.01 9.67
N PRO A 158 22.16 15.66 9.94
CA PRO A 158 22.48 14.64 10.94
C PRO A 158 21.90 14.90 12.33
N VAL A 159 21.72 16.17 12.69
CA VAL A 159 21.27 16.61 14.02
C VAL A 159 19.86 17.17 13.95
N ASP A 160 19.59 18.09 13.03
CA ASP A 160 18.36 18.88 12.97
C ASP A 160 17.29 18.31 12.04
N TRP A 161 17.48 17.08 11.55
CA TRP A 161 16.50 16.43 10.69
C TRP A 161 15.10 16.40 11.29
N GLY A 162 14.12 16.25 10.40
CA GLY A 162 12.75 16.04 10.80
C GLY A 162 11.79 16.20 9.64
N VAL A 163 10.51 16.17 9.97
CA VAL A 163 9.43 16.24 9.00
C VAL A 163 8.50 17.35 9.40
N VAL A 164 8.38 18.38 8.56
CA VAL A 164 7.44 19.50 8.72
C VAL A 164 6.29 19.30 7.74
N VAL A 165 5.13 18.87 8.25
CA VAL A 165 3.96 18.51 7.43
C VAL A 165 2.71 19.24 7.89
N LYS A 166 1.90 19.65 6.92
CA LYS A 166 0.63 20.32 7.15
C LYS A 166 -0.40 19.35 7.71
N ARG A 167 -1.26 19.83 8.62
CA ARG A 167 -2.24 19.01 9.36
C ARG A 167 -3.69 19.40 9.03
N GLY A 168 -3.99 19.53 7.74
CA GLY A 168 -5.30 19.98 7.27
C GLY A 168 -5.31 21.46 6.88
N LYS A 169 -6.49 22.06 6.87
CA LYS A 169 -6.68 23.46 6.43
C LYS A 169 -6.08 24.47 7.41
N GLY A 170 -5.79 25.67 6.90
CA GLY A 170 -5.23 26.78 7.66
C GLY A 170 -3.73 26.63 7.91
N THR A 171 -3.27 27.08 9.08
CA THR A 171 -1.86 27.23 9.44
C THR A 171 -1.38 26.16 10.44
N LYS A 172 -2.04 25.00 10.51
CA LYS A 172 -1.69 23.93 11.45
C LYS A 172 -0.65 22.98 10.86
N TRP A 173 0.43 22.74 11.60
CA TRP A 173 1.57 21.93 11.17
C TRP A 173 2.01 20.95 12.26
N ARG A 174 2.74 19.91 11.83
CA ARG A 174 3.48 19.00 12.69
C ARG A 174 4.94 19.09 12.32
N PHE A 175 5.80 19.21 13.31
CA PHE A 175 7.21 18.88 13.23
C PHE A 175 7.45 17.55 13.95
N ALA A 176 7.94 16.54 13.23
CA ALA A 176 8.32 15.26 13.81
C ALA A 176 9.83 15.06 13.66
N THR A 177 10.55 14.90 14.77
CA THR A 177 12.00 14.72 14.81
C THR A 177 12.37 13.71 15.91
N GLY A 178 13.65 13.37 16.03
CA GLY A 178 14.17 12.51 17.09
C GLY A 178 15.30 13.16 17.88
N PHE A 179 15.42 12.73 19.15
CA PHE A 179 16.53 13.05 20.05
C PHE A 179 17.14 11.77 20.57
N HIS A 180 18.46 11.77 20.72
CA HIS A 180 19.13 10.70 21.46
C HIS A 180 18.98 11.00 22.95
N ASN A 181 18.14 10.25 23.65
CA ASN A 181 17.94 10.37 25.09
C ASN A 181 18.03 8.99 25.73
N ALA A 182 18.97 8.81 26.66
CA ALA A 182 19.28 7.51 27.27
C ALA A 182 18.44 7.22 28.53
N GLU A 183 17.81 8.22 29.14
CA GLU A 183 17.31 8.08 30.52
C GLU A 183 15.79 7.83 30.61
N ASN A 184 14.96 8.58 29.86
CA ASN A 184 13.51 8.35 29.84
C ASN A 184 12.84 8.79 28.53
N LEU A 185 12.64 7.83 27.64
CA LEU A 185 12.05 8.05 26.32
C LEU A 185 10.54 8.40 26.35
N ALA A 186 9.86 8.35 27.51
CA ALA A 186 8.42 8.60 27.62
C ALA A 186 8.06 10.02 28.09
N VAL A 187 9.02 10.79 28.61
CA VAL A 187 8.81 12.13 29.14
C VAL A 187 9.72 13.11 28.41
N LEU A 188 9.23 14.33 28.19
CA LEU A 188 10.06 15.44 27.71
C LEU A 188 10.42 16.30 28.90
N ASP A 189 11.71 16.44 29.18
CA ASP A 189 12.20 17.42 30.14
C ASP A 189 12.22 18.83 29.52
N GLU A 190 12.38 19.85 30.36
CA GLU A 190 12.38 21.25 29.93
C GLU A 190 13.52 21.56 28.94
N ALA A 191 14.68 20.92 29.10
CA ALA A 191 15.82 21.09 28.21
C ALA A 191 15.52 20.58 26.79
N THR A 192 14.90 19.40 26.68
CA THR A 192 14.47 18.81 25.41
C THR A 192 13.38 19.65 24.76
N ILE A 193 12.43 20.17 25.55
CA ILE A 193 11.39 21.09 25.06
C ILE A 193 12.02 22.37 24.50
N GLN A 194 13.01 22.95 25.18
CA GLN A 194 13.69 24.15 24.69
C GLN A 194 14.49 23.87 23.42
N ALA A 195 15.26 22.78 23.39
CA ALA A 195 16.01 22.36 22.20
C ALA A 195 15.09 22.11 20.99
N LEU A 196 13.90 21.53 21.20
CA LEU A 196 12.87 21.37 20.16
C LEU A 196 12.38 22.70 19.58
N LYS A 197 12.12 23.68 20.45
CA LYS A 197 11.66 25.01 20.05
C LYS A 197 12.75 25.75 19.29
N ASP A 198 13.99 25.67 19.75
CA ASP A 198 15.15 26.31 19.13
C ASP A 198 15.42 25.71 17.76
N ARG A 199 15.44 24.36 17.66
CA ARG A 199 15.56 23.65 16.38
C ARG A 199 14.47 24.06 15.41
N LEU A 200 13.20 24.02 15.82
CA LEU A 200 12.09 24.39 14.93
C LEU A 200 12.20 25.86 14.47
N SER A 201 12.57 26.76 15.37
CA SER A 201 12.72 28.19 15.08
C SER A 201 13.91 28.49 14.18
N HIS A 202 14.96 27.67 14.22
CA HIS A 202 16.11 27.75 13.31
C HIS A 202 15.76 27.27 11.90
N LEU A 203 14.97 26.20 11.80
CA LEU A 203 14.62 25.55 10.53
C LEU A 203 13.59 26.34 9.72
N LEU A 204 12.61 26.95 10.38
CA LEU A 204 11.50 27.61 9.70
C LEU A 204 11.88 29.00 9.18
N PRO A 205 11.39 29.39 7.99
CA PRO A 205 11.62 30.73 7.46
C PRO A 205 10.80 31.77 8.22
N GLY A 206 11.16 33.05 8.06
CA GLY A 206 10.36 34.18 8.55
C GLY A 206 10.52 34.49 10.04
N ASN A 207 9.58 35.25 10.60
CA ASN A 207 9.61 35.60 12.03
C ASN A 207 9.05 34.44 12.88
N THR A 208 9.94 33.59 13.39
CA THR A 208 9.57 32.39 14.16
C THR A 208 9.08 32.70 15.59
N SER A 209 9.18 33.95 16.05
CA SER A 209 8.56 34.38 17.31
C SER A 209 7.03 34.29 17.32
N GLN A 210 6.40 34.11 16.15
CA GLN A 210 4.96 33.98 15.97
C GLN A 210 4.46 32.53 16.04
N ILE A 211 5.36 31.53 16.20
CA ILE A 211 4.98 30.13 16.30
C ILE A 211 4.12 29.92 17.56
N GLN A 212 2.93 29.37 17.37
CA GLN A 212 2.05 28.98 18.47
C GLN A 212 2.12 27.46 18.66
N TYR A 213 2.61 27.00 19.80
CA TYR A 213 2.72 25.56 20.08
C TYR A 213 1.39 25.01 20.62
N GLU A 214 0.87 23.95 20.00
CA GLU A 214 -0.37 23.29 20.42
C GLU A 214 -0.11 22.09 21.34
N GLY A 215 1.01 21.38 21.16
CA GLY A 215 1.38 20.24 21.99
C GLY A 215 2.60 19.50 21.48
N MET A 216 3.28 18.79 22.40
CA MET A 216 4.46 17.98 22.11
C MET A 216 4.26 16.59 22.70
N ALA A 217 4.38 15.55 21.87
CA ALA A 217 4.14 14.17 22.29
C ALA A 217 5.37 13.30 21.98
N PRO A 218 6.08 12.80 23.01
CA PRO A 218 7.13 11.81 22.82
C PRO A 218 6.54 10.43 22.51
N TYR A 219 7.23 9.64 21.69
CA TYR A 219 6.90 8.24 21.47
C TYR A 219 8.13 7.44 21.03
N LEU A 220 8.08 6.15 21.33
CA LEU A 220 9.05 5.18 20.84
C LEU A 220 8.76 4.82 19.40
N VAL A 221 9.83 4.65 18.63
CA VAL A 221 9.71 4.21 17.24
C VAL A 221 10.13 2.75 17.12
N HIS A 222 9.22 1.99 16.52
CA HIS A 222 9.35 0.56 16.31
C HIS A 222 9.43 0.27 14.81
N HIS A 223 10.17 -0.78 14.46
CA HIS A 223 10.10 -1.46 13.18
C HIS A 223 9.78 -2.92 13.47
N ARG A 224 8.50 -3.21 13.63
CA ARG A 224 8.03 -4.52 14.07
C ARG A 224 6.89 -5.04 13.21
N CYS A 225 6.84 -6.34 13.00
CA CYS A 225 5.77 -7.03 12.30
C CYS A 225 5.29 -8.20 13.15
N ALA A 226 3.98 -8.45 13.16
CA ALA A 226 3.43 -9.65 13.74
C ALA A 226 3.95 -10.88 12.95
N SER A 227 4.34 -11.94 13.67
CA SER A 227 4.84 -13.18 13.04
C SER A 227 3.81 -13.81 12.10
N ARG A 228 2.52 -13.57 12.35
CA ARG A 228 1.39 -13.90 11.47
C ARG A 228 0.27 -12.87 11.65
N PHE A 229 -0.56 -12.68 10.62
CA PHE A 229 -1.69 -11.74 10.64
C PHE A 229 -3.04 -12.43 10.91
N GLN A 230 -3.02 -13.74 11.10
CA GLN A 230 -4.19 -14.55 11.44
C GLN A 230 -3.80 -15.65 12.42
N GLU A 231 -4.66 -15.90 13.39
CA GLU A 231 -4.68 -17.09 14.24
C GLU A 231 -6.13 -17.60 14.29
N LYS A 232 -6.40 -18.69 13.56
CA LYS A 232 -7.76 -19.25 13.38
C LYS A 232 -8.77 -18.18 12.96
N ARG A 233 -9.67 -17.75 13.85
CA ARG A 233 -10.76 -16.79 13.59
C ARG A 233 -10.41 -15.35 14.00
N VAL A 234 -9.20 -15.13 14.49
CA VAL A 234 -8.68 -13.80 14.85
C VAL A 234 -7.73 -13.30 13.76
N LEU A 235 -7.95 -12.08 13.27
CA LEU A 235 -7.09 -11.43 12.29
C LEU A 235 -6.53 -10.11 12.83
N LEU A 236 -5.44 -9.62 12.26
CA LEU A 236 -4.80 -8.36 12.67
C LEU A 236 -4.70 -7.39 11.49
N ALA A 237 -4.93 -6.10 11.74
CA ALA A 237 -4.79 -5.03 10.76
C ALA A 237 -4.17 -3.76 11.37
N GLY A 238 -3.47 -2.97 10.55
CA GLY A 238 -2.85 -1.71 10.99
C GLY A 238 -1.81 -1.92 12.09
N ASP A 239 -1.76 -1.00 13.04
CA ASP A 239 -0.73 -0.98 14.10
C ASP A 239 -0.75 -2.21 15.01
N ALA A 240 -1.87 -2.94 15.08
CA ALA A 240 -1.91 -4.23 15.78
C ALA A 240 -1.06 -5.29 15.08
N ALA A 241 -0.93 -5.22 13.76
CA ALA A 241 -0.20 -6.15 12.91
C ALA A 241 1.23 -5.69 12.60
N HIS A 242 1.48 -4.39 12.45
CA HIS A 242 2.81 -3.88 12.13
C HIS A 242 3.03 -2.44 12.62
N LEU A 243 4.25 -2.16 13.05
CA LEU A 243 4.69 -0.87 13.57
C LEU A 243 5.90 -0.40 12.78
N LYS A 244 5.92 0.88 12.43
CA LYS A 244 6.99 1.50 11.63
C LYS A 244 7.23 2.94 12.07
N ASN A 245 8.37 3.50 11.68
CA ASN A 245 8.62 4.92 11.86
C ASN A 245 7.67 5.79 11.00
N PRO A 246 7.37 7.02 11.43
CA PRO A 246 6.38 7.88 10.78
C PRO A 246 6.91 8.57 9.51
N VAL A 247 8.21 8.48 9.20
CA VAL A 247 8.82 9.23 8.11
C VAL A 247 8.33 8.68 6.76
N GLY A 248 7.63 9.54 6.02
CA GLY A 248 6.98 9.21 4.75
C GLY A 248 5.49 8.87 4.86
N GLY A 249 4.88 8.89 6.06
CA GLY A 249 3.42 8.82 6.20
C GLY A 249 2.80 7.48 5.83
N LEU A 250 3.58 6.39 5.86
CA LEU A 250 3.11 5.07 5.41
C LEU A 250 2.38 4.25 6.50
N GLY A 251 2.41 4.67 7.76
CA GLY A 251 1.74 3.97 8.88
C GLY A 251 0.24 3.81 8.66
N LEU A 252 -0.49 4.92 8.77
CA LEU A 252 -1.94 4.97 8.56
C LEU A 252 -2.34 4.43 7.18
N THR A 253 -1.63 4.84 6.13
CA THR A 253 -1.91 4.41 4.75
C THR A 253 -1.86 2.89 4.62
N THR A 254 -0.85 2.22 5.17
CA THR A 254 -0.78 0.76 5.12
C THR A 254 -1.91 0.11 5.91
N GLY A 255 -2.24 0.66 7.09
CA GLY A 255 -3.32 0.13 7.92
C GLY A 255 -4.71 0.24 7.26
N LEU A 256 -5.00 1.35 6.59
CA LEU A 256 -6.22 1.51 5.80
C LEU A 256 -6.30 0.49 4.67
N LEU A 257 -5.16 0.12 4.09
CA LEU A 257 -5.07 -0.84 3.00
C LEU A 257 -5.19 -2.28 3.48
N ASP A 258 -4.73 -2.57 4.70
CA ASP A 258 -5.06 -3.82 5.37
C ASP A 258 -6.55 -3.94 5.60
N ALA A 259 -7.20 -2.87 6.11
CA ALA A 259 -8.63 -2.87 6.35
C ALA A 259 -9.42 -3.07 5.05
N ALA A 260 -9.03 -2.41 3.97
CA ALA A 260 -9.68 -2.54 2.66
C ALA A 260 -9.56 -3.98 2.10
N HIS A 261 -8.38 -4.59 2.20
CA HIS A 261 -8.19 -5.98 1.74
C HIS A 261 -8.96 -6.96 2.63
N LEU A 262 -8.89 -6.79 3.95
CA LEU A 262 -9.59 -7.65 4.89
C LEU A 262 -11.11 -7.58 4.71
N ALA A 263 -11.67 -6.39 4.49
CA ALA A 263 -13.11 -6.23 4.25
C ALA A 263 -13.59 -7.03 3.03
N LYS A 264 -12.81 -7.05 1.94
CA LYS A 264 -13.10 -7.85 0.74
C LYS A 264 -13.07 -9.35 1.05
N ALA A 265 -12.02 -9.80 1.74
CA ALA A 265 -11.85 -11.21 2.12
C ALA A 265 -12.98 -11.68 3.07
N LEU A 266 -13.33 -10.88 4.07
CA LEU A 266 -14.44 -11.17 4.98
C LEU A 266 -15.78 -11.21 4.25
N LYS A 267 -16.04 -10.30 3.32
CA LYS A 267 -17.26 -10.31 2.50
C LYS A 267 -17.36 -11.60 1.66
N GLN A 268 -16.26 -12.04 1.05
CA GLN A 268 -16.21 -13.28 0.27
C GLN A 268 -16.52 -14.51 1.13
N VAL A 269 -15.94 -14.60 2.33
CA VAL A 269 -16.15 -15.75 3.23
C VAL A 269 -17.54 -15.73 3.87
N LEU A 270 -18.00 -14.57 4.36
CA LEU A 270 -19.27 -14.47 5.10
C LEU A 270 -20.50 -14.50 4.17
N ASN A 271 -20.41 -13.86 3.01
CA ASN A 271 -21.57 -13.67 2.12
C ASN A 271 -21.41 -14.40 0.77
N GLY A 272 -20.18 -14.69 0.34
CA GLY A 272 -19.89 -15.25 -0.98
C GLY A 272 -19.74 -16.77 -1.02
N GLY A 273 -19.76 -17.46 0.11
CA GLY A 273 -19.54 -18.90 0.19
C GLY A 273 -18.11 -19.34 -0.15
N PHE A 274 -17.15 -18.40 -0.15
CA PHE A 274 -15.75 -18.71 -0.41
C PHE A 274 -15.14 -19.49 0.76
N ASP A 275 -14.15 -20.32 0.44
CA ASP A 275 -13.39 -21.05 1.42
C ASP A 275 -12.66 -20.11 2.40
N LYS A 276 -12.56 -20.51 3.67
CA LYS A 276 -11.93 -19.72 4.74
C LYS A 276 -10.45 -19.41 4.44
N ASN A 277 -9.79 -20.17 3.55
CA ASN A 277 -8.42 -19.94 3.10
C ASN A 277 -8.21 -18.57 2.43
N VAL A 278 -9.26 -17.89 1.96
CA VAL A 278 -9.17 -16.51 1.46
C VAL A 278 -8.63 -15.55 2.55
N LEU A 279 -8.96 -15.80 3.83
CA LEU A 279 -8.42 -15.03 4.95
C LEU A 279 -6.93 -15.26 5.17
N ALA A 280 -6.44 -16.47 4.90
CA ALA A 280 -5.02 -16.78 4.95
C ALA A 280 -4.26 -16.04 3.84
N THR A 281 -4.83 -15.98 2.63
CA THR A 281 -4.29 -15.18 1.51
C THR A 281 -4.17 -13.71 1.88
N TYR A 282 -5.17 -13.13 2.55
CA TYR A 282 -5.08 -11.78 3.10
C TYR A 282 -3.88 -11.65 4.06
N ALA A 283 -3.80 -12.54 5.04
CA ALA A 283 -2.80 -12.49 6.10
C ALA A 283 -1.37 -12.56 5.54
N GLU A 284 -1.11 -13.53 4.66
CA GLU A 284 0.18 -13.72 4.00
C GLU A 284 0.54 -12.54 3.11
N THR A 285 -0.41 -12.08 2.28
CA THR A 285 -0.17 -10.99 1.33
C THR A 285 0.16 -9.69 2.05
N ARG A 286 -0.61 -9.32 3.08
CA ARG A 286 -0.39 -8.07 3.80
C ARG A 286 0.88 -8.08 4.63
N ARG A 287 1.21 -9.22 5.26
CA ARG A 287 2.50 -9.39 5.96
C ARG A 287 3.67 -9.29 4.99
N ARG A 288 3.63 -9.99 3.86
CA ARG A 288 4.67 -9.93 2.82
C ARG A 288 4.89 -8.51 2.31
N VAL A 289 3.81 -7.81 1.96
CA VAL A 289 3.89 -6.43 1.47
C VAL A 289 4.48 -5.48 2.52
N PHE A 290 4.15 -5.66 3.80
CA PHE A 290 4.81 -4.91 4.85
C PHE A 290 6.32 -5.16 4.87
N LEU A 291 6.75 -6.43 4.90
CA LEU A 291 8.15 -6.83 5.04
C LEU A 291 9.01 -6.45 3.83
N GLU A 292 8.49 -6.64 2.62
CA GLU A 292 9.26 -6.48 1.38
C GLU A 292 9.19 -5.06 0.80
N LYS A 293 8.15 -4.28 1.14
CA LYS A 293 7.92 -2.95 0.57
C LYS A 293 7.91 -1.88 1.63
N THR A 294 6.90 -1.86 2.49
CA THR A 294 6.70 -0.71 3.37
C THR A 294 7.81 -0.53 4.40
N ASN A 295 8.26 -1.63 5.02
CA ASN A 295 9.26 -1.60 6.08
C ASN A 295 10.66 -1.14 5.59
N PRO A 296 11.20 -1.67 4.47
CA PRO A 296 12.45 -1.16 3.90
C PRO A 296 12.38 0.31 3.50
N ILE A 297 11.25 0.75 2.92
CA ILE A 297 11.07 2.13 2.47
C ILE A 297 11.07 3.11 3.64
N THR A 298 10.33 2.83 4.71
CA THR A 298 10.31 3.73 5.88
C THR A 298 11.68 3.78 6.55
N LEU A 299 12.42 2.66 6.57
CA LEU A 299 13.78 2.62 7.10
C LEU A 299 14.77 3.44 6.23
N ALA A 300 14.65 3.35 4.91
CA ALA A 300 15.41 4.18 4.00
C ALA A 300 15.08 5.67 4.18
N ASN A 301 13.80 6.00 4.38
CA ASN A 301 13.36 7.38 4.60
C ASN A 301 14.01 8.02 5.83
N ILE A 302 13.98 7.37 6.99
CA ILE A 302 14.59 7.94 8.21
C ILE A 302 16.11 8.11 8.04
N ARG A 303 16.81 7.09 7.49
CA ARG A 303 18.25 7.15 7.21
C ARG A 303 18.61 8.28 6.26
N ARG A 304 17.80 8.48 5.22
CA ARG A 304 17.97 9.58 4.26
C ARG A 304 17.96 10.94 4.95
N LEU A 305 17.17 11.12 6.01
CA LEU A 305 17.11 12.41 6.69
C LEU A 305 18.26 12.63 7.65
N ASN A 306 18.70 11.60 8.38
CA ASN A 306 19.53 11.79 9.58
C ASN A 306 20.90 11.11 9.55
N SER A 307 21.20 10.29 8.55
CA SER A 307 22.47 9.57 8.53
C SER A 307 23.62 10.45 8.07
N ASP A 308 24.73 10.36 8.80
CA ASP A 308 26.06 10.91 8.53
C ASP A 308 27.01 9.89 7.87
N ASP A 309 26.55 8.66 7.62
CA ASP A 309 27.30 7.63 6.90
C ASP A 309 27.60 8.12 5.47
N PRO A 310 28.88 8.16 5.05
CA PRO A 310 29.27 8.61 3.71
C PRO A 310 28.59 7.87 2.56
N GLU A 311 28.35 6.56 2.69
CA GLU A 311 27.70 5.77 1.65
C GLU A 311 26.21 6.09 1.56
N ILE A 312 25.55 6.30 2.69
CA ILE A 312 24.13 6.73 2.72
C ILE A 312 24.01 8.16 2.18
N ALA A 313 24.97 9.04 2.51
CA ALA A 313 25.01 10.40 1.97
C ALA A 313 25.15 10.40 0.45
N LYS A 314 26.06 9.59 -0.10
CA LYS A 314 26.24 9.43 -1.54
C LYS A 314 24.97 8.88 -2.22
N GLN A 315 24.37 7.82 -1.69
CA GLN A 315 23.12 7.26 -2.21
C GLN A 315 21.99 8.30 -2.24
N ARG A 316 21.88 9.09 -1.16
CA ARG A 316 20.91 10.19 -1.06
C ARG A 316 21.14 11.25 -2.13
N GLU A 317 22.39 11.66 -2.37
CA GLU A 317 22.74 12.64 -3.40
C GLU A 317 22.42 12.12 -4.80
N GLU A 318 22.72 10.86 -5.09
CA GLU A 318 22.36 10.19 -6.36
C GLU A 318 20.83 10.14 -6.56
N GLU A 319 20.09 9.76 -5.52
CA GLU A 319 18.61 9.76 -5.53
C GLU A 319 18.04 11.16 -5.76
N PHE A 320 18.59 12.19 -5.09
CA PHE A 320 18.15 13.58 -5.26
C PHE A 320 18.46 14.12 -6.65
N ALA A 321 19.62 13.78 -7.21
CA ALA A 321 19.96 14.11 -8.60
C ALA A 321 18.96 13.47 -9.57
N HIS A 322 18.56 12.21 -9.34
CA HIS A 322 17.56 11.52 -10.15
C HIS A 322 16.16 12.15 -10.02
N ILE A 323 15.72 12.49 -8.81
CA ILE A 323 14.43 13.17 -8.58
C ILE A 323 14.39 14.52 -9.30
N ASN A 324 15.48 15.28 -9.28
CA ASN A 324 15.55 16.59 -9.92
C ASN A 324 15.72 16.51 -11.44
N ASN A 325 15.95 15.33 -12.03
CA ASN A 325 16.06 15.15 -13.47
C ASN A 325 14.66 15.02 -14.12
N PRO A 326 14.24 15.97 -14.98
CA PRO A 326 12.89 15.95 -15.57
C PRO A 326 12.58 14.71 -16.43
N LYS A 327 13.58 14.08 -17.04
CA LYS A 327 13.42 12.87 -17.87
C LYS A 327 13.09 11.63 -17.04
N ASP A 328 13.59 11.60 -15.81
CA ASP A 328 13.41 10.50 -14.86
C ASP A 328 12.23 10.75 -13.93
N PHE A 329 11.91 12.02 -13.65
CA PHE A 329 10.82 12.45 -12.79
C PHE A 329 9.45 11.83 -13.14
N VAL A 330 9.11 11.82 -14.43
CA VAL A 330 7.86 11.22 -14.93
C VAL A 330 7.85 9.70 -14.70
N ASN A 331 9.00 9.04 -14.79
CA ASN A 331 9.15 7.62 -14.54
C ASN A 331 9.10 7.31 -13.03
N THR A 332 9.78 8.09 -12.18
CA THR A 332 9.78 7.88 -10.73
C THR A 332 8.40 8.02 -10.11
N ILE A 333 7.60 8.98 -10.55
CA ILE A 333 6.20 9.12 -10.12
C ILE A 333 5.34 7.99 -10.70
N ARG A 334 5.42 7.72 -12.00
CA ARG A 334 4.59 6.70 -12.66
C ARG A 334 4.93 5.25 -12.28
N ILE A 335 6.16 4.96 -11.89
CA ILE A 335 6.66 3.60 -11.54
C ILE A 335 6.61 3.40 -10.03
N GLY A 336 6.95 4.43 -9.23
CA GLY A 336 6.90 4.35 -7.78
C GLY A 336 5.48 4.10 -7.27
N LEU A 337 4.49 4.89 -7.70
CA LEU A 337 3.11 4.80 -7.22
C LEU A 337 2.45 3.41 -7.39
N PRO A 338 2.62 2.72 -8.53
CA PRO A 338 2.16 1.34 -8.68
C PRO A 338 2.94 0.32 -7.82
N ASP A 339 4.25 0.48 -7.60
CA ASP A 339 4.97 -0.37 -6.62
C ASP A 339 4.56 -0.04 -5.16
N PHE A 340 4.04 1.16 -4.90
CA PHE A 340 3.38 1.57 -3.66
C PHE A 340 1.89 1.18 -3.59
N ALA A 341 1.30 0.64 -4.67
CA ALA A 341 -0.11 0.30 -4.75
C ALA A 341 -0.40 -1.00 -3.97
N LEU A 342 -0.28 -0.84 -2.67
CA LEU A 342 -0.89 -1.55 -1.56
C LEU A 342 -2.43 -1.72 -1.69
N THR A 343 -3.06 -1.58 -2.87
CA THR A 343 -4.52 -1.52 -3.04
C THR A 343 -5.16 -2.91 -3.00
N SER A 344 -6.34 -3.02 -2.41
CA SER A 344 -7.08 -4.28 -2.19
C SER A 344 -7.77 -4.83 -3.45
N THR A 345 -7.43 -4.31 -4.62
CA THR A 345 -8.14 -3.20 -5.28
C THR A 345 -7.53 -2.92 -6.66
N SER A 346 -6.37 -3.50 -7.00
CA SER A 346 -5.80 -3.26 -8.30
C SER A 346 -6.38 -4.21 -9.33
N ASP A 347 -7.28 -3.67 -10.16
CA ASP A 347 -7.65 -4.31 -11.41
C ASP A 347 -6.54 -4.20 -12.47
N ARG A 348 -5.44 -3.43 -12.27
CA ARG A 348 -4.32 -3.27 -13.24
C ARG A 348 -3.01 -2.71 -12.67
N ILE A 349 -2.32 -3.39 -11.74
CA ILE A 349 -1.00 -2.96 -11.25
C ILE A 349 -0.15 -4.20 -10.95
N PHE A 350 1.09 -4.17 -11.46
CA PHE A 350 1.97 -5.32 -11.62
C PHE A 350 3.24 -5.11 -10.81
N ASP A 351 3.77 -6.19 -10.22
CA ASP A 351 5.16 -6.24 -9.79
C ASP A 351 6.05 -6.14 -11.04
N THR A 352 6.82 -5.05 -11.15
CA THR A 352 7.63 -4.76 -12.34
C THR A 352 8.97 -5.48 -12.36
N GLN A 353 9.41 -6.03 -11.22
CA GLN A 353 10.75 -6.58 -11.02
C GLN A 353 10.80 -8.11 -10.96
N SER A 354 9.69 -8.75 -10.59
CA SER A 354 9.59 -10.22 -10.55
C SER A 354 9.21 -10.83 -11.91
N GLU A 355 9.51 -12.13 -12.08
CA GLU A 355 9.03 -12.92 -13.22
C GLU A 355 7.50 -12.94 -13.25
N VAL A 356 6.92 -12.70 -14.44
CA VAL A 356 5.46 -12.64 -14.59
C VAL A 356 5.00 -13.56 -15.72
N THR A 357 4.02 -14.41 -15.41
CA THR A 357 3.31 -15.25 -16.39
C THR A 357 1.90 -14.70 -16.60
N TRP A 358 1.54 -14.49 -17.86
CA TRP A 358 0.25 -13.93 -18.28
C TRP A 358 -0.52 -14.90 -19.14
N PHE A 359 -1.85 -14.75 -19.12
CA PHE A 359 -2.77 -15.39 -20.04
C PHE A 359 -3.53 -14.32 -20.81
N ILE A 360 -3.47 -14.41 -22.13
CA ILE A 360 -4.15 -13.49 -23.04
C ILE A 360 -5.25 -14.30 -23.73
N SER A 361 -6.50 -14.05 -23.36
CA SER A 361 -7.66 -14.61 -24.06
C SER A 361 -8.12 -13.62 -25.13
N VAL A 362 -8.30 -14.12 -26.35
CA VAL A 362 -8.78 -13.29 -27.46
C VAL A 362 -10.02 -13.93 -28.08
N SER A 363 -11.04 -13.10 -28.27
CA SER A 363 -12.27 -13.44 -28.96
C SER A 363 -12.24 -12.90 -30.38
N LYS A 364 -12.78 -13.67 -31.31
CA LYS A 364 -12.93 -13.24 -32.69
C LYS A 364 -13.91 -12.08 -32.79
N ILE A 365 -13.52 -11.04 -33.52
CA ILE A 365 -14.43 -9.95 -33.89
C ILE A 365 -15.54 -10.53 -34.78
N PRO A 366 -16.84 -10.27 -34.52
CA PRO A 366 -17.95 -10.95 -35.20
C PRO A 366 -17.87 -10.92 -36.73
N GLU A 367 -17.35 -9.84 -37.31
CA GLU A 367 -17.25 -9.62 -38.75
C GLU A 367 -16.02 -10.29 -39.41
N TRP A 368 -15.17 -10.96 -38.64
CA TRP A 368 -13.96 -11.61 -39.15
C TRP A 368 -14.21 -13.09 -39.52
N THR A 369 -13.62 -13.51 -40.64
CA THR A 369 -13.48 -14.94 -40.95
C THR A 369 -12.50 -15.60 -39.99
N ASP A 370 -12.62 -16.91 -39.78
CA ASP A 370 -11.70 -17.64 -38.90
C ASP A 370 -10.26 -17.57 -39.41
N GLU A 371 -10.06 -17.64 -40.72
CA GLU A 371 -8.75 -17.53 -41.37
C GLU A 371 -8.11 -16.16 -41.15
N LYS A 372 -8.89 -15.07 -41.34
CA LYS A 372 -8.44 -13.70 -41.09
C LYS A 372 -8.10 -13.53 -39.61
N PHE A 373 -8.95 -14.02 -38.72
CA PHE A 373 -8.72 -13.94 -37.29
C PHE A 373 -7.45 -14.68 -36.85
N VAL A 374 -7.21 -15.89 -37.36
CA VAL A 374 -5.99 -16.65 -37.09
C VAL A 374 -4.76 -15.95 -37.63
N HIS A 375 -4.84 -15.37 -38.84
CA HIS A 375 -3.75 -14.61 -39.44
C HIS A 375 -3.39 -13.38 -38.59
N GLU A 376 -4.37 -12.52 -38.28
CA GLU A 376 -4.17 -11.32 -37.48
C GLU A 376 -3.67 -11.66 -36.07
N TYR A 377 -4.25 -12.68 -35.43
CA TYR A 377 -3.82 -13.13 -34.10
C TYR A 377 -2.36 -13.55 -34.07
N LYS A 378 -1.93 -14.38 -35.04
CA LYS A 378 -0.55 -14.85 -35.16
C LYS A 378 0.40 -13.71 -35.47
N THR A 379 0.02 -12.79 -36.35
CA THR A 379 0.86 -11.64 -36.72
C THR A 379 1.07 -10.69 -35.54
N VAL A 380 0.01 -10.34 -34.81
CA VAL A 380 0.09 -9.45 -33.63
C VAL A 380 0.91 -10.08 -32.50
N HIS A 381 0.70 -11.37 -32.20
CA HIS A 381 1.49 -12.06 -31.16
C HIS A 381 2.93 -12.30 -31.60
N ALA A 382 3.19 -12.64 -32.86
CA ALA A 382 4.55 -12.80 -33.37
C ALA A 382 5.35 -11.49 -33.27
N ASP A 383 4.73 -10.35 -33.55
CA ASP A 383 5.36 -9.05 -33.40
C ASP A 383 5.68 -8.68 -31.94
N MET A 384 4.98 -9.25 -30.95
CA MET A 384 5.35 -9.12 -29.52
C MET A 384 6.61 -9.91 -29.15
N THR A 385 6.98 -10.91 -29.94
CA THR A 385 8.10 -11.83 -29.67
C THR A 385 9.37 -11.51 -30.45
N ARG A 386 9.28 -10.65 -31.48
CA ARG A 386 10.43 -10.32 -32.35
C ARG A 386 11.35 -9.27 -31.71
N PRO A 387 12.68 -9.48 -31.69
CA PRO A 387 13.63 -8.43 -31.34
C PRO A 387 13.50 -7.25 -32.30
N LYS A 388 13.53 -6.01 -31.78
CA LYS A 388 13.61 -4.80 -32.63
C LYS A 388 14.71 -3.87 -32.09
N GLY A 389 15.84 -3.83 -32.79
CA GLY A 389 17.05 -3.09 -32.38
C GLY A 389 17.85 -3.81 -31.29
N ASP A 390 18.64 -3.06 -30.51
CA ASP A 390 19.51 -3.60 -29.45
C ASP A 390 18.76 -4.03 -28.17
N GLN A 391 17.45 -3.77 -28.07
CA GLN A 391 16.62 -4.23 -26.96
C GLN A 391 15.97 -5.57 -27.30
N VAL A 392 16.59 -6.64 -26.80
CA VAL A 392 15.98 -7.98 -26.81
C VAL A 392 14.96 -8.06 -25.68
N THR A 393 13.70 -8.36 -25.99
CA THR A 393 12.72 -8.80 -25.00
C THR A 393 12.92 -10.30 -24.76
N PRO A 394 13.52 -10.77 -23.64
CA PRO A 394 13.75 -12.18 -23.44
C PRO A 394 12.44 -12.80 -22.96
N ILE A 395 11.61 -13.29 -23.88
CA ILE A 395 10.48 -14.13 -23.49
C ILE A 395 11.05 -15.45 -23.00
N LYS A 396 10.77 -15.80 -21.74
CA LYS A 396 11.21 -17.08 -21.16
C LYS A 396 10.32 -18.24 -21.61
N ARG A 397 9.03 -17.99 -21.81
CA ARG A 397 8.08 -19.03 -22.22
C ARG A 397 6.95 -18.45 -23.07
N TYR A 398 6.57 -19.17 -24.12
CA TYR A 398 5.43 -18.88 -24.99
C TYR A 398 4.67 -20.17 -25.26
N ILE A 399 3.38 -20.23 -24.92
CA ILE A 399 2.49 -21.36 -25.20
C ILE A 399 1.20 -20.82 -25.79
N GLN A 400 0.75 -21.35 -26.91
CA GLN A 400 -0.52 -20.99 -27.52
C GLN A 400 -1.46 -22.20 -27.49
N LEU A 401 -2.69 -22.01 -27.01
CA LEU A 401 -3.74 -23.02 -26.97
C LEU A 401 -4.97 -22.49 -27.71
N SER A 402 -5.52 -23.28 -28.62
CA SER A 402 -6.80 -23.00 -29.28
C SER A 402 -7.95 -23.63 -28.52
N ASN A 403 -9.09 -22.95 -28.44
CA ASN A 403 -10.32 -23.57 -27.95
C ASN A 403 -10.74 -24.68 -28.92
N SER A 404 -11.14 -25.85 -28.39
CA SER A 404 -11.55 -26.98 -29.24
C SER A 404 -12.76 -26.59 -30.11
N PRO A 405 -12.82 -27.01 -31.38
CA PRO A 405 -14.00 -26.82 -32.22
C PRO A 405 -15.17 -27.71 -31.78
N SER A 406 -14.92 -28.74 -30.97
CA SER A 406 -15.92 -29.69 -30.50
C SER A 406 -16.64 -29.19 -29.25
N THR A 407 -17.97 -29.10 -29.30
CA THR A 407 -18.80 -28.84 -28.11
C THR A 407 -18.89 -30.12 -27.28
N ILE A 408 -18.50 -30.06 -26.01
CA ILE A 408 -18.67 -31.18 -25.07
C ILE A 408 -20.03 -31.02 -24.39
N GLU A 409 -20.85 -32.08 -24.44
CA GLU A 409 -22.19 -32.08 -23.86
C GLU A 409 -22.16 -31.76 -22.36
N GLY A 410 -23.02 -30.84 -21.91
CA GLY A 410 -23.06 -30.36 -20.52
C GLY A 410 -22.08 -29.24 -20.16
N THR A 411 -21.29 -28.74 -21.11
CA THR A 411 -20.37 -27.61 -20.89
C THR A 411 -20.84 -26.33 -21.60
N GLU A 412 -20.77 -25.20 -20.90
CA GLU A 412 -20.93 -23.88 -21.55
C GLU A 412 -19.62 -23.50 -22.24
N ARG A 413 -19.69 -23.20 -23.53
CA ARG A 413 -18.52 -22.79 -24.30
C ARG A 413 -18.16 -21.34 -23.93
N PRO A 414 -16.97 -21.07 -23.36
CA PRO A 414 -16.56 -19.71 -23.10
C PRO A 414 -16.29 -18.95 -24.42
N SER A 415 -16.49 -17.63 -24.41
CA SER A 415 -16.53 -16.77 -25.61
C SER A 415 -15.17 -16.49 -26.28
N TRP A 416 -14.09 -17.17 -25.88
CA TRP A 416 -12.74 -16.95 -26.41
C TRP A 416 -12.31 -18.07 -27.36
N ASN A 417 -11.53 -17.71 -28.38
CA ASN A 417 -11.11 -18.62 -29.44
C ASN A 417 -9.66 -19.13 -29.23
N TYR A 418 -8.80 -18.32 -28.63
CA TYR A 418 -7.43 -18.67 -28.28
C TYR A 418 -7.05 -18.16 -26.89
N VAL A 419 -6.14 -18.88 -26.24
CA VAL A 419 -5.42 -18.44 -25.05
C VAL A 419 -3.92 -18.56 -25.32
N THR A 420 -3.19 -17.46 -25.16
CA THR A 420 -1.72 -17.50 -25.14
C THR A 420 -1.21 -17.30 -23.72
N CYS A 421 -0.31 -18.17 -23.29
CA CYS A 421 0.48 -18.05 -22.07
C CYS A 421 1.86 -17.49 -22.41
N ILE A 422 2.24 -16.36 -21.80
CA ILE A 422 3.55 -15.73 -21.99
C ILE A 422 4.22 -15.51 -20.64
N THR A 423 5.48 -15.92 -20.51
CA THR A 423 6.31 -15.68 -19.33
C THR A 423 7.48 -14.78 -19.68
N TRP A 424 7.64 -13.70 -18.91
CA TRP A 424 8.75 -12.75 -19.02
C TRP A 424 9.57 -12.68 -17.73
N PRO A 425 10.89 -12.39 -17.81
CA PRO A 425 11.76 -12.24 -16.66
C PRO A 425 11.40 -11.05 -15.79
N SER A 426 10.91 -9.93 -16.36
CA SER A 426 10.35 -8.80 -15.62
C SER A 426 9.47 -7.92 -16.52
N LEU A 427 8.52 -7.18 -15.93
CA LEU A 427 7.62 -6.30 -16.69
C LEU A 427 8.33 -5.02 -17.19
N PHE A 428 9.42 -4.62 -16.51
CA PHE A 428 10.27 -3.49 -16.87
C PHE A 428 10.80 -3.57 -18.31
N ILE A 429 11.16 -4.78 -18.75
CA ILE A 429 11.72 -5.02 -20.09
C ILE A 429 10.62 -4.94 -21.18
N VAL A 430 9.36 -5.17 -20.82
CA VAL A 430 8.24 -5.31 -21.78
C VAL A 430 7.39 -4.03 -21.91
N HIS A 431 7.42 -3.15 -20.90
CA HIS A 431 6.63 -1.90 -20.86
C HIS A 431 6.85 -1.00 -22.10
N ALA A 432 8.07 -0.96 -22.63
CA ALA A 432 8.39 -0.24 -23.87
C ALA A 432 7.63 -0.81 -25.09
N GLY A 433 7.44 -2.13 -25.15
CA GLY A 433 6.68 -2.81 -26.21
C GLY A 433 5.18 -2.53 -26.14
N PHE A 434 4.57 -2.53 -24.95
CA PHE A 434 3.14 -2.24 -24.77
C PHE A 434 2.76 -0.78 -25.04
N SER A 435 3.73 0.13 -24.95
CA SER A 435 3.54 1.56 -25.23
C SER A 435 3.60 1.88 -26.73
N ASN A 436 3.87 0.90 -27.59
CA ASN A 436 4.02 1.10 -29.03
C ASN A 436 2.68 1.51 -29.71
N PRO A 437 2.68 2.56 -30.57
CA PRO A 437 1.49 3.01 -31.28
C PRO A 437 0.84 1.95 -32.19
N GLY A 438 1.64 1.12 -32.88
CA GLY A 438 1.14 0.05 -33.75
C GLY A 438 0.44 -1.07 -33.00
N TYR A 439 0.90 -1.34 -31.77
CA TYR A 439 0.24 -2.28 -30.85
C TYR A 439 -1.10 -1.74 -30.35
N LYS A 440 -1.13 -0.48 -29.90
CA LYS A 440 -2.38 0.17 -29.45
C LYS A 440 -3.43 0.26 -30.55
N ALA A 441 -3.01 0.39 -31.81
CA ALA A 441 -3.91 0.44 -32.96
C ALA A 441 -4.59 -0.91 -33.28
N THR A 442 -4.00 -2.04 -32.87
CA THR A 442 -4.45 -3.41 -33.24
C THR A 442 -4.99 -4.23 -32.08
N ALA A 443 -4.63 -3.91 -30.83
CA ALA A 443 -4.95 -4.69 -29.63
C ALA A 443 -6.35 -4.45 -29.02
N GLY A 444 -7.27 -3.81 -29.75
CA GLY A 444 -8.57 -3.32 -29.24
C GLY A 444 -9.54 -4.35 -28.64
N ALA A 445 -9.20 -5.64 -28.63
CA ALA A 445 -10.04 -6.73 -28.12
C ALA A 445 -9.35 -7.66 -27.09
N HIS A 446 -8.13 -7.34 -26.63
CA HIS A 446 -7.40 -8.22 -25.71
C HIS A 446 -7.88 -8.08 -24.27
N ILE A 447 -8.22 -9.21 -23.64
CA ILE A 447 -8.47 -9.29 -22.19
C ILE A 447 -7.26 -9.97 -21.55
N PHE A 448 -6.65 -9.27 -20.59
CA PHE A 448 -5.48 -9.76 -19.87
C PHE A 448 -5.89 -10.30 -18.50
N CYS A 449 -5.41 -11.49 -18.15
CA CYS A 449 -5.64 -12.07 -16.82
C CYS A 449 -4.35 -12.71 -16.27
N ARG A 450 -4.13 -12.55 -14.95
CA ARG A 450 -3.11 -13.29 -14.18
C ARG A 450 -3.83 -14.33 -13.32
N LEU A 451 -3.39 -15.59 -13.34
CA LEU A 451 -4.02 -16.69 -12.60
C LEU A 451 -4.01 -16.51 -11.07
N ASN A 452 -3.15 -15.64 -10.53
CA ASN A 452 -3.06 -15.38 -9.08
C ASN A 452 -3.91 -14.20 -8.60
N GLN A 453 -4.63 -13.52 -9.51
CA GLN A 453 -5.75 -12.66 -9.15
C GLN A 453 -7.01 -13.46 -9.45
N GLU A 454 -7.81 -13.70 -8.42
CA GLU A 454 -9.07 -14.45 -8.46
C GLU A 454 -9.93 -14.02 -9.66
N GLY A 455 -9.85 -14.80 -10.74
CA GLY A 455 -10.67 -14.68 -11.93
C GLY A 455 -11.14 -16.08 -12.31
N SER A 456 -12.41 -16.20 -12.72
CA SER A 456 -13.12 -17.47 -12.91
C SER A 456 -12.40 -18.50 -13.80
N LEU A 457 -11.47 -18.06 -14.65
CA LEU A 457 -10.66 -18.94 -15.50
C LEU A 457 -9.71 -19.85 -14.70
N ALA A 458 -9.08 -19.36 -13.62
CA ALA A 458 -8.17 -20.15 -12.80
C ALA A 458 -8.90 -21.28 -12.05
N GLN A 459 -10.12 -20.98 -11.58
CA GLN A 459 -10.99 -21.94 -10.91
C GLN A 459 -11.47 -23.03 -11.86
N GLN A 460 -11.76 -22.71 -13.12
CA GLN A 460 -12.15 -23.72 -14.11
C GLN A 460 -10.96 -24.59 -14.54
N VAL A 461 -9.77 -24.02 -14.76
CA VAL A 461 -8.58 -24.79 -15.17
C VAL A 461 -8.11 -25.78 -14.09
N VAL A 462 -8.13 -25.39 -12.81
CA VAL A 462 -7.77 -26.28 -11.70
C VAL A 462 -8.82 -27.38 -11.48
N LYS A 463 -10.11 -27.08 -11.72
CA LYS A 463 -11.17 -28.09 -11.70
C LYS A 463 -10.96 -29.13 -12.81
N TYR A 464 -10.67 -28.68 -14.03
CA TYR A 464 -10.40 -29.57 -15.17
C TYR A 464 -9.11 -30.40 -15.01
N SER A 465 -8.05 -29.89 -14.37
CA SER A 465 -6.81 -30.66 -14.16
C SER A 465 -6.91 -31.74 -13.08
N LYS A 466 -7.84 -31.59 -12.14
CA LYS A 466 -8.12 -32.61 -11.12
C LYS A 466 -9.06 -33.71 -11.61
N GLU A 467 -9.86 -33.44 -12.64
CA GLU A 467 -10.84 -34.38 -13.19
C GLU A 467 -10.25 -35.34 -14.26
N ASN A 468 -9.05 -35.07 -14.80
CA ASN A 468 -8.37 -35.94 -15.79
C ASN A 468 -6.86 -36.13 -15.50
N PRO A 469 -6.44 -37.17 -14.77
CA PRO A 469 -5.05 -37.35 -14.35
C PRO A 469 -4.07 -37.90 -15.40
N SER A 470 -4.42 -38.03 -16.69
CA SER A 470 -3.53 -38.71 -17.64
C SER A 470 -3.62 -38.17 -19.06
N GLU A 471 -2.50 -37.62 -19.54
CA GLU A 471 -1.82 -38.06 -20.77
C GLU A 471 -0.49 -37.30 -20.88
N LYS A 472 0.60 -37.96 -20.49
CA LYS A 472 1.93 -37.61 -20.99
C LYS A 472 1.93 -37.99 -22.48
N SER A 473 2.02 -37.02 -23.38
CA SER A 473 2.38 -37.30 -24.77
C SER A 473 3.83 -36.94 -25.02
N ASP A 474 4.61 -37.99 -25.26
CA ASP A 474 5.90 -37.94 -25.94
C ASP A 474 5.75 -37.27 -27.31
N ALA A 475 6.60 -36.29 -27.57
CA ALA A 475 7.11 -35.92 -28.88
C ALA A 475 8.37 -35.06 -28.60
N GLY A 476 9.59 -35.53 -28.78
CA GLY A 476 10.11 -36.27 -29.92
C GLY A 476 11.22 -35.39 -30.50
N ALA A 477 12.46 -35.66 -30.09
CA ALA A 477 13.64 -34.99 -30.59
C ALA A 477 13.88 -35.34 -32.05
N THR A 478 14.00 -34.30 -32.89
CA THR A 478 15.02 -34.13 -33.94
C THR A 478 15.06 -32.66 -34.31
#